data_AF-A0A7C7RKV4-F1
#
_entry.id   AF-A0A7C7RKV4-F1
#
_cell.length_a   1.000
_cell.length_b   1.000
_cell.length_c   1.000
_cell.angle_alpha   90.00
_cell.angle_beta   90.00
_cell.angle_gamma   90.00
#
_symmetry.space_group_name_H-M   'P 1'
#
loop_
_entity.id
_entity.type
_entity.pdbx_description
1 polymer ?
#
loop_
_entity_poly.entity_id
_entity_poly.type
_entity_poly.pdbx_seq_one_letter_code
_entity_poly.pdbx_strand_id
1 'polypeptide(L)'
;MYSEEVERGIERLAQKTGLSPEEIRSRIEKKIEEMQGLLKPDGALYIVAAELGAEIEPSFEEEEGEITIEKLVPGMRHVHVRGRIIRMYGPIPYRRRDGTQGERAEFKLSDGTGIIDVVIWSESLINLIKEGRIKEGDVIEIDGARTSLRLGRLALNLDSSKGSIKVVEGVFPEFPEPEFEVFEVSDLTPEFNEVDVRGIVSMLFPVKEFT
;
A
#
# COMPACT_ATOMS: atom_id res chain seq x y z
N MET A 1 -27.17 7.58 12.47
CA MET A 1 -27.02 6.87 11.20
C MET A 1 -25.65 6.23 11.20
N TYR A 2 -25.56 4.95 10.85
CA TYR A 2 -24.30 4.24 10.77
C TYR A 2 -23.55 4.60 9.48
N SER A 3 -22.28 4.18 9.37
CA SER A 3 -21.53 4.29 8.12
C SER A 3 -22.19 3.44 7.02
N GLU A 4 -21.95 3.77 5.74
CA GLU A 4 -22.47 2.99 4.61
C GLU A 4 -22.04 1.51 4.66
N GLU A 5 -20.86 1.23 5.19
CA GLU A 5 -20.37 -0.14 5.40
C GLU A 5 -21.20 -0.92 6.42
N VAL A 6 -21.49 -0.31 7.57
CA VAL A 6 -22.32 -0.94 8.61
C VAL A 6 -23.75 -1.15 8.09
N GLU A 7 -24.29 -0.21 7.31
CA GLU A 7 -25.61 -0.39 6.67
C GLU A 7 -25.61 -1.51 5.63
N ARG A 8 -24.57 -1.63 4.80
CA ARG A 8 -24.38 -2.78 3.89
C ARG A 8 -24.27 -4.10 4.65
N GLY A 9 -23.58 -4.09 5.79
CA GLY A 9 -23.45 -5.25 6.67
C GLY A 9 -24.78 -5.67 7.31
N ILE A 10 -25.60 -4.69 7.74
CA ILE A 10 -26.96 -4.91 8.24
C ILE A 10 -27.85 -5.54 7.16
N GLU A 11 -27.83 -5.02 5.94
CA GLU A 11 -28.56 -5.54 4.77
C GLU A 11 -28.18 -7.01 4.47
N ARG A 12 -26.88 -7.32 4.45
CA ARG A 12 -26.38 -8.69 4.22
C ARG A 12 -26.84 -9.64 5.34
N LEU A 13 -26.77 -9.20 6.59
CA LEU A 13 -27.19 -10.00 7.73
C LEU A 13 -28.70 -10.22 7.73
N ALA A 14 -29.49 -9.21 7.35
CA ALA A 14 -30.94 -9.31 7.17
C ALA A 14 -31.29 -10.39 6.13
N GLN A 15 -30.62 -10.38 4.97
CA GLN A 15 -30.83 -11.38 3.93
C GLN A 15 -30.48 -12.80 4.38
N LYS A 16 -29.39 -12.98 5.14
CA LYS A 16 -28.95 -14.31 5.63
C LYS A 16 -29.84 -14.86 6.75
N THR A 17 -30.32 -13.99 7.64
CA THR A 17 -31.04 -14.41 8.87
C THR A 17 -32.56 -14.33 8.74
N GLY A 18 -33.07 -13.62 7.71
CA GLY A 18 -34.49 -13.35 7.52
C GLY A 18 -35.05 -12.28 8.47
N LEU A 19 -34.20 -11.62 9.26
CA LEU A 19 -34.59 -10.51 10.13
C LEU A 19 -34.69 -9.20 9.35
N SER A 20 -35.46 -8.24 9.87
CA SER A 20 -35.48 -6.89 9.29
C SER A 20 -34.21 -6.11 9.64
N PRO A 21 -33.77 -5.17 8.77
CA PRO A 21 -32.68 -4.26 9.08
C PRO A 21 -32.87 -3.50 10.40
N GLU A 22 -34.11 -3.09 10.72
CA GLU A 22 -34.43 -2.39 11.97
C GLU A 22 -34.18 -3.25 13.20
N GLU A 23 -34.49 -4.55 13.13
CA GLU A 23 -34.29 -5.46 14.24
C GLU A 23 -32.81 -5.73 14.49
N ILE A 24 -32.01 -5.81 13.42
CA ILE A 24 -30.56 -5.91 13.52
C ILE A 24 -29.97 -4.62 14.11
N ARG A 25 -30.41 -3.44 13.66
CA ARG A 25 -29.99 -2.15 14.26
C ARG A 25 -30.27 -2.10 15.76
N SER A 26 -31.45 -2.53 16.19
CA SER A 26 -31.79 -2.57 17.62
C SER A 26 -30.88 -3.51 18.41
N ARG A 27 -30.45 -4.65 17.84
CA ARG A 27 -29.50 -5.56 18.48
C ARG A 27 -28.09 -4.95 18.57
N ILE A 28 -27.66 -4.23 17.54
CA ILE A 28 -26.38 -3.51 17.52
C ILE A 28 -26.35 -2.45 18.62
N GLU A 29 -27.40 -1.62 18.72
CA GLU A 29 -27.50 -0.57 19.75
C GLU A 29 -27.43 -1.15 21.16
N LYS A 30 -28.19 -2.22 21.43
CA LYS A 30 -28.13 -2.94 22.70
C LYS A 30 -26.73 -3.46 23.01
N LYS A 31 -26.01 -3.99 22.02
CA LYS A 31 -24.65 -4.50 22.22
C LYS A 31 -23.66 -3.40 22.57
N ILE A 32 -23.77 -2.24 21.91
CA ILE A 32 -22.96 -1.07 22.21
C ILE A 32 -23.25 -0.58 23.64
N GLU A 33 -24.52 -0.51 24.04
CA GLU A 33 -24.93 -0.12 25.40
C GLU A 33 -24.44 -1.10 26.47
N GLU A 34 -24.58 -2.42 26.24
CA GLU A 34 -24.09 -3.48 27.13
C GLU A 34 -22.58 -3.35 27.41
N MET A 35 -21.82 -2.92 26.41
CA MET A 35 -20.37 -2.69 26.51
C MET A 35 -20.01 -1.24 26.86
N GLN A 36 -20.96 -0.48 27.42
CA GLN A 36 -20.78 0.91 27.87
C GLN A 36 -20.20 1.84 26.78
N GLY A 37 -20.53 1.59 25.51
CA GLY A 37 -20.06 2.39 24.39
C GLY A 37 -18.59 2.19 24.02
N LEU A 38 -17.88 1.22 24.63
CA LEU A 38 -16.50 0.88 24.24
C LEU A 38 -16.43 0.16 22.89
N LEU A 39 -17.57 -0.34 22.41
CA LEU A 39 -17.67 -1.08 21.16
C LEU A 39 -18.14 -0.16 20.04
N LYS A 40 -17.41 -0.17 18.91
CA LYS A 40 -17.81 0.52 17.69
C LYS A 40 -18.95 -0.25 16.96
N PRO A 41 -19.76 0.43 16.12
CA PRO A 41 -20.90 -0.20 15.45
C PRO A 41 -20.58 -1.42 14.55
N ASP A 42 -19.46 -1.39 13.85
CA ASP A 42 -18.90 -2.51 13.07
C ASP A 42 -18.60 -3.72 13.96
N GLY A 43 -17.90 -3.51 15.08
CA GLY A 43 -17.64 -4.52 16.09
C GLY A 43 -18.94 -5.12 16.67
N ALA A 44 -19.93 -4.28 16.94
CA ALA A 44 -21.25 -4.70 17.43
C ALA A 44 -22.01 -5.53 16.39
N LEU A 45 -21.97 -5.15 15.11
CA LEU A 45 -22.54 -5.93 14.02
C LEU A 45 -21.94 -7.35 13.95
N TYR A 46 -20.62 -7.51 14.13
CA TYR A 46 -19.98 -8.83 14.14
C TYR A 46 -20.44 -9.71 15.29
N ILE A 47 -20.58 -9.13 16.49
CA ILE A 47 -21.08 -9.88 17.64
C ILE A 47 -22.52 -10.34 17.38
N VAL A 48 -23.37 -9.44 16.88
CA VAL A 48 -24.77 -9.76 16.55
C VAL A 48 -24.84 -10.85 15.47
N ALA A 49 -23.98 -10.80 14.46
CA ALA A 49 -23.89 -11.83 13.42
C ALA A 49 -23.54 -13.21 14.00
N ALA A 50 -22.52 -13.27 14.85
CA ALA A 50 -22.11 -14.50 15.51
C ALA A 50 -23.22 -15.08 16.41
N GLU A 51 -23.92 -14.23 17.17
CA GLU A 51 -25.07 -14.63 18.00
C GLU A 51 -26.23 -15.20 17.17
N LEU A 52 -26.41 -14.70 15.94
CA LEU A 52 -27.42 -15.17 15.00
C LEU A 52 -27.00 -16.42 14.22
N GLY A 53 -25.81 -16.97 14.49
CA GLY A 53 -25.27 -18.11 13.74
C GLY A 53 -24.97 -17.78 12.28
N ALA A 54 -24.88 -16.50 11.94
CA ALA A 54 -24.49 -16.04 10.62
C ALA A 54 -22.99 -15.79 10.62
N GLU A 55 -22.25 -16.63 9.90
CA GLU A 55 -20.88 -16.29 9.53
C GLU A 55 -20.94 -15.11 8.54
N ILE A 56 -20.80 -13.91 9.10
CA ILE A 56 -20.34 -12.75 8.35
C ILE A 56 -18.82 -12.86 8.45
N GLU A 57 -18.18 -13.24 7.35
CA GLU A 57 -16.74 -12.98 7.24
C GLU A 57 -16.56 -11.49 7.49
N PRO A 58 -15.67 -11.08 8.42
CA PRO A 58 -15.25 -9.71 8.43
C PRO A 58 -14.82 -9.36 7.02
N SER A 59 -15.59 -8.49 6.36
CA SER A 59 -15.00 -7.63 5.38
C SER A 59 -14.01 -6.81 6.21
N PHE A 60 -12.78 -7.30 6.33
CA PHE A 60 -11.64 -6.44 6.51
C PHE A 60 -11.49 -5.64 5.22
N GLU A 61 -12.53 -4.89 4.85
CA GLU A 61 -12.40 -3.64 4.14
C GLU A 61 -11.98 -2.66 5.25
N GLU A 62 -10.78 -2.89 5.85
CA GLU A 62 -10.10 -1.88 6.66
C GLU A 62 -9.90 -0.69 5.71
N GLU A 63 -10.85 0.24 5.69
CA GLU A 63 -10.88 1.39 4.79
C GLU A 63 -10.56 0.99 3.34
N GLU A 64 -11.57 0.53 2.58
CA GLU A 64 -11.54 0.43 1.10
C GLU A 64 -11.27 1.79 0.38
N GLY A 65 -10.88 2.82 1.13
CA GLY A 65 -10.51 4.12 0.61
C GLY A 65 -9.02 4.20 0.32
N GLU A 66 -8.70 4.73 -0.86
CA GLU A 66 -7.36 5.22 -1.18
C GLU A 66 -6.86 6.12 -0.05
N ILE A 67 -5.76 5.73 0.61
CA ILE A 67 -5.11 6.54 1.65
C ILE A 67 -3.93 7.30 1.04
N THR A 68 -3.80 8.56 1.42
CA THR A 68 -2.67 9.40 1.00
C THR A 68 -1.39 9.03 1.76
N ILE A 69 -0.26 9.17 1.10
CA ILE A 69 1.07 8.84 1.62
C ILE A 69 1.35 9.59 2.94
N GLU A 70 0.93 10.85 3.05
CA GLU A 70 1.10 11.65 4.28
C GLU A 70 0.40 11.06 5.51
N LYS A 71 -0.66 10.26 5.32
CA LYS A 71 -1.44 9.65 6.41
C LYS A 71 -0.95 8.27 6.80
N LEU A 72 0.00 7.71 6.05
CA LEU A 72 0.54 6.40 6.34
C LEU A 72 1.35 6.45 7.64
N VAL A 73 1.13 5.45 8.50
CA VAL A 73 1.90 5.24 9.74
C VAL A 73 2.48 3.83 9.75
N PRO A 74 3.57 3.56 10.50
CA PRO A 74 4.15 2.22 10.58
C PRO A 74 3.17 1.18 11.14
N GLY A 75 3.16 -0.02 10.54
CA GLY A 75 2.39 -1.16 11.03
C GLY A 75 0.99 -1.32 10.44
N MET A 76 0.57 -0.42 9.55
CA MET A 76 -0.66 -0.57 8.76
C MET A 76 -0.57 -1.80 7.84
N ARG A 77 -1.72 -2.43 7.63
CA ARG A 77 -1.88 -3.60 6.77
C ARG A 77 -2.95 -3.28 5.74
N HIS A 78 -2.90 -4.02 4.64
CA HIS A 78 -3.89 -3.93 3.56
C HIS A 78 -4.11 -2.52 3.02
N VAL A 79 -3.02 -1.75 2.93
CA VAL A 79 -3.04 -0.37 2.49
C VAL A 79 -3.29 -0.30 0.99
N HIS A 80 -4.25 0.54 0.60
CA HIS A 80 -4.53 0.93 -0.78
C HIS A 80 -4.01 2.35 -1.05
N VAL A 81 -3.06 2.49 -1.98
CA VAL A 81 -2.54 3.80 -2.39
C VAL A 81 -2.52 3.95 -3.89
N ARG A 82 -2.58 5.20 -4.36
CA ARG A 82 -2.41 5.54 -5.76
C ARG A 82 -1.37 6.64 -5.91
N GLY A 83 -0.59 6.58 -6.97
CA GLY A 83 0.40 7.62 -7.24
C GLY A 83 1.22 7.36 -8.50
N ARG A 84 2.13 8.27 -8.80
CA ARG A 84 3.08 8.16 -9.90
C ARG A 84 4.39 7.55 -9.44
N ILE A 85 4.90 6.59 -10.21
CA ILE A 85 6.25 6.07 -10.03
C ILE A 85 7.23 7.17 -10.46
N ILE A 86 7.97 7.72 -9.51
CA ILE A 86 8.91 8.82 -9.77
C ILE A 86 10.33 8.31 -10.04
N ARG A 87 10.67 7.14 -9.50
CA ARG A 87 12.00 6.52 -9.69
C ARG A 87 11.92 5.03 -9.44
N MET A 88 12.59 4.22 -10.24
CA MET A 88 12.67 2.76 -10.07
C MET A 88 14.09 2.28 -9.77
N TYR A 89 14.16 1.24 -8.96
CA TYR A 89 15.37 0.57 -8.53
C TYR A 89 15.25 -0.94 -8.74
N GLY A 90 16.29 -1.53 -9.29
CA GLY A 90 16.33 -2.97 -9.51
C GLY A 90 15.52 -3.45 -10.71
N PRO A 91 15.39 -4.78 -10.87
CA PRO A 91 15.57 -5.83 -9.85
C PRO A 91 16.97 -5.92 -9.23
N ILE A 92 17.02 -6.09 -7.90
CA ILE A 92 18.23 -6.20 -7.08
C ILE A 92 18.34 -7.63 -6.54
N PRO A 93 19.41 -8.38 -6.86
CA PRO A 93 19.61 -9.71 -6.32
C PRO A 93 19.99 -9.66 -4.83
N TYR A 94 19.58 -10.66 -4.08
CA TYR A 94 19.97 -10.86 -2.68
C TYR A 94 20.17 -12.35 -2.37
N ARG A 95 20.97 -12.64 -1.34
CA ARG A 95 21.16 -14.01 -0.86
C ARG A 95 20.23 -14.29 0.32
N ARG A 96 19.42 -15.33 0.20
CA ARG A 96 18.54 -15.81 1.27
C ARG A 96 19.36 -16.51 2.36
N ARG A 97 18.76 -16.66 3.56
CA ARG A 97 19.39 -17.36 4.69
C ARG A 97 19.68 -18.84 4.41
N ASP A 98 18.88 -19.46 3.57
CA ASP A 98 19.06 -20.85 3.11
C ASP A 98 20.15 -20.99 2.03
N GLY A 99 20.81 -19.88 1.65
CA GLY A 99 21.87 -19.85 0.65
C GLY A 99 21.39 -19.70 -0.78
N THR A 100 20.08 -19.78 -1.05
CA THR A 100 19.51 -19.54 -2.38
C THR A 100 19.53 -18.05 -2.76
N GLN A 101 19.41 -17.76 -4.05
CA GLN A 101 19.27 -16.38 -4.53
C GLN A 101 17.80 -15.99 -4.58
N GLY A 102 17.51 -14.75 -4.23
CA GLY A 102 16.23 -14.10 -4.49
C GLY A 102 16.47 -12.76 -5.17
N GLU A 103 15.40 -12.15 -5.67
CA GLU A 103 15.41 -10.80 -6.21
C GLU A 103 14.36 -9.97 -5.49
N ARG A 104 14.62 -8.67 -5.35
CA ARG A 104 13.64 -7.68 -4.91
C ARG A 104 13.65 -6.51 -5.87
N ALA A 105 12.53 -5.85 -6.04
CA ALA A 105 12.49 -4.56 -6.73
C ALA A 105 12.12 -3.46 -5.71
N GLU A 106 12.49 -2.23 -6.02
CA GLU A 106 12.19 -1.08 -5.19
C GLU A 106 11.87 0.11 -6.09
N PHE A 107 10.94 0.98 -5.71
CA PHE A 107 10.69 2.21 -6.46
C PHE A 107 10.13 3.27 -5.52
N LYS A 108 10.19 4.54 -5.94
CA LYS A 108 9.55 5.65 -5.23
C LYS A 108 8.20 5.97 -5.86
N LEU A 109 7.19 6.09 -5.02
CA LEU A 109 5.84 6.50 -5.39
C LEU A 109 5.56 7.89 -4.82
N SER A 110 4.97 8.77 -5.63
CA SER A 110 4.47 10.09 -5.21
C SER A 110 2.97 10.19 -5.48
N ASP A 111 2.21 10.67 -4.51
CA ASP A 111 0.76 10.89 -4.62
C ASP A 111 0.39 12.39 -4.55
N GLY A 112 1.38 13.28 -4.60
CA GLY A 112 1.21 14.73 -4.41
C GLY A 112 1.19 15.18 -2.94
N THR A 113 0.91 14.28 -1.98
CA THR A 113 1.00 14.56 -0.54
C THR A 113 2.35 14.16 0.06
N GLY A 114 3.03 13.18 -0.55
CA GLY A 114 4.35 12.75 -0.13
C GLY A 114 5.02 11.79 -1.11
N ILE A 115 6.20 11.33 -0.71
CA ILE A 115 6.99 10.34 -1.45
C ILE A 115 7.30 9.17 -0.52
N ILE A 116 7.08 7.94 -0.98
CA ILE A 116 7.34 6.72 -0.21
C ILE A 116 8.14 5.70 -1.01
N ASP A 117 8.99 4.94 -0.31
CA ASP A 117 9.68 3.79 -0.88
C ASP A 117 8.73 2.58 -0.91
N VAL A 118 8.57 1.98 -2.08
CA VAL A 118 7.82 0.74 -2.29
C VAL A 118 8.81 -0.39 -2.52
N VAL A 119 8.73 -1.44 -1.71
CA VAL A 119 9.60 -2.61 -1.77
C VAL A 119 8.78 -3.83 -2.19
N ILE A 120 9.19 -4.45 -3.29
CA ILE A 120 8.50 -5.61 -3.85
C ILE A 120 9.33 -6.86 -3.58
N TRP A 121 8.73 -7.79 -2.87
CA TRP A 121 9.28 -9.12 -2.61
C TRP A 121 8.59 -10.21 -3.45
N SER A 122 7.42 -9.91 -4.00
CA SER A 122 6.65 -10.83 -4.85
C SER A 122 7.33 -11.04 -6.21
N GLU A 123 7.70 -12.28 -6.51
CA GLU A 123 8.31 -12.65 -7.80
C GLU A 123 7.42 -12.31 -9.00
N SER A 124 6.10 -12.47 -8.88
CA SER A 124 5.16 -12.15 -9.95
C SER A 124 5.14 -10.66 -10.28
N LEU A 125 5.17 -9.80 -9.27
CA LEU A 125 5.21 -8.35 -9.45
C LEU A 125 6.57 -7.88 -9.96
N ILE A 126 7.66 -8.50 -9.51
CA ILE A 126 9.01 -8.23 -10.03
C ILE A 126 9.08 -8.56 -11.53
N ASN A 127 8.44 -9.65 -11.98
CA ASN A 127 8.39 -9.99 -13.40
C ASN A 127 7.67 -8.92 -14.24
N LEU A 128 6.62 -8.27 -13.72
CA LEU A 128 5.96 -7.16 -14.41
C LEU A 128 6.93 -5.99 -14.69
N ILE A 129 7.82 -5.71 -13.73
CA ILE A 129 8.86 -4.68 -13.89
C ILE A 129 9.90 -5.14 -14.92
N LYS A 130 10.39 -6.39 -14.82
CA LYS A 130 11.35 -6.96 -15.78
C LYS A 130 10.85 -6.93 -17.22
N GLU A 131 9.56 -7.17 -17.41
CA GLU A 131 8.90 -7.14 -18.71
C GLU A 131 8.56 -5.72 -19.20
N GLY A 132 8.85 -4.67 -18.41
CA GLY A 132 8.57 -3.28 -18.74
C GLY A 132 7.08 -2.92 -18.73
N ARG A 133 6.23 -3.74 -18.07
CA ARG A 133 4.80 -3.46 -17.92
C ARG A 133 4.51 -2.42 -16.85
N ILE A 134 5.48 -2.20 -15.95
CA ILE A 134 5.48 -1.15 -14.94
C ILE A 134 6.80 -0.40 -15.10
N LYS A 135 6.76 0.92 -15.29
CA LYS A 135 7.93 1.77 -15.56
C LYS A 135 7.82 3.12 -14.85
N GLU A 136 8.94 3.85 -14.79
CA GLU A 136 8.94 5.25 -14.33
C GLU A 136 7.96 6.10 -15.14
N GLY A 137 7.27 7.03 -14.45
CA GLY A 137 6.22 7.87 -15.00
C GLY A 137 4.82 7.25 -14.96
N ASP A 138 4.70 5.92 -14.84
CA ASP A 138 3.38 5.28 -14.74
C ASP A 138 2.65 5.74 -13.48
N VAL A 139 1.35 6.00 -13.62
CA VAL A 139 0.44 6.11 -12.48
C VAL A 139 -0.07 4.72 -12.16
N ILE A 140 0.09 4.31 -10.91
CA ILE A 140 -0.28 2.99 -10.44
C ILE A 140 -1.20 3.07 -9.24
N GLU A 141 -2.01 2.02 -9.11
CA GLU A 141 -2.76 1.68 -7.90
C GLU A 141 -2.09 0.48 -7.25
N ILE A 142 -1.81 0.59 -5.97
CA ILE A 142 -1.24 -0.47 -5.15
C ILE A 142 -2.29 -0.87 -4.13
N ASP A 143 -2.62 -2.15 -4.12
CA ASP A 143 -3.54 -2.72 -3.14
C ASP A 143 -2.85 -3.77 -2.27
N GLY A 144 -3.32 -3.91 -1.03
CA GLY A 144 -2.85 -4.94 -0.11
C GLY A 144 -1.44 -4.74 0.44
N ALA A 145 -0.90 -3.51 0.43
CA ALA A 145 0.44 -3.22 0.93
C ALA A 145 0.53 -3.20 2.46
N ARG A 146 1.74 -3.35 3.01
CA ARG A 146 2.02 -3.20 4.45
C ARG A 146 3.03 -2.10 4.70
N THR A 147 2.79 -1.24 5.67
CA THR A 147 3.77 -0.20 6.03
C THR A 147 4.79 -0.75 7.03
N SER A 148 6.06 -0.39 6.85
CA SER A 148 7.14 -0.70 7.79
C SER A 148 8.13 0.46 7.89
N LEU A 149 9.02 0.40 8.88
CA LEU A 149 10.17 1.29 8.97
C LEU A 149 11.40 0.59 8.42
N ARG A 150 12.09 1.25 7.49
CA ARG A 150 13.37 0.83 6.91
C ARG A 150 14.38 1.95 7.06
N LEU A 151 15.44 1.70 7.83
CA LEU A 151 16.46 2.71 8.16
C LEU A 151 15.84 4.02 8.71
N GLY A 152 14.77 3.90 9.50
CA GLY A 152 14.05 5.03 10.08
C GLY A 152 13.06 5.73 9.13
N ARG A 153 12.92 5.27 7.88
CA ARG A 153 11.99 5.83 6.88
C ARG A 153 10.80 4.90 6.67
N LEU A 154 9.64 5.47 6.40
CA LEU A 154 8.43 4.69 6.10
C LEU A 154 8.56 4.05 4.70
N ALA A 155 8.14 2.80 4.58
CA ALA A 155 8.12 2.07 3.32
C ALA A 155 6.86 1.21 3.17
N LEU A 156 6.35 1.07 1.95
CA LEU A 156 5.33 0.10 1.58
C LEU A 156 5.99 -1.21 1.16
N ASN A 157 5.46 -2.33 1.61
CA ASN A 157 5.96 -3.66 1.30
C ASN A 157 4.87 -4.47 0.61
N LEU A 158 5.23 -5.05 -0.54
CA LEU A 158 4.38 -5.93 -1.34
C LEU A 158 4.93 -7.35 -1.33
N ASP A 159 4.24 -8.22 -0.60
CA ASP A 159 4.57 -9.64 -0.45
C ASP A 159 3.68 -10.53 -1.34
N SER A 160 4.08 -11.78 -1.50
CA SER A 160 3.59 -12.69 -2.54
C SER A 160 2.13 -13.15 -2.46
N SER A 161 1.38 -12.88 -1.38
CA SER A 161 0.04 -13.49 -1.20
C SER A 161 -1.15 -12.54 -1.32
N LYS A 162 -0.96 -11.22 -1.17
CA LYS A 162 -2.10 -10.27 -1.11
C LYS A 162 -1.87 -8.92 -1.80
N GLY A 163 -0.63 -8.58 -2.14
CA GLY A 163 -0.33 -7.30 -2.77
C GLY A 163 -0.57 -7.33 -4.28
N SER A 164 -1.12 -6.25 -4.84
CA SER A 164 -1.25 -6.08 -6.29
C SER A 164 -0.81 -4.69 -6.74
N ILE A 165 -0.39 -4.59 -8.01
CA ILE A 165 -0.09 -3.32 -8.67
C ILE A 165 -0.85 -3.30 -10.00
N LYS A 166 -1.57 -2.21 -10.25
CA LYS A 166 -2.28 -1.97 -11.50
C LYS A 166 -1.86 -0.62 -12.07
N VAL A 167 -1.40 -0.61 -13.33
CA VAL A 167 -1.17 0.63 -14.07
C VAL A 167 -2.52 1.23 -14.46
N VAL A 168 -2.69 2.52 -14.21
CA VAL A 168 -3.90 3.28 -14.53
C VAL A 168 -3.60 4.21 -15.70
N GLU A 169 -4.33 4.03 -16.80
CA GLU A 169 -4.21 4.90 -17.97
C GLU A 169 -5.04 6.18 -17.77
N GLY A 170 -4.50 7.32 -18.20
CA GLY A 170 -5.18 8.60 -18.14
C GLY A 170 -4.24 9.78 -17.94
N VAL A 171 -4.84 10.95 -17.71
CA VAL A 171 -4.12 12.17 -17.33
C VAL A 171 -4.43 12.43 -15.87
N PHE A 172 -3.38 12.53 -15.04
CA PHE A 172 -3.49 12.70 -13.59
C PHE A 172 -2.71 13.93 -13.16
N PRO A 173 -3.29 15.15 -13.27
CA PRO A 173 -2.66 16.38 -12.79
C PRO A 173 -2.37 16.38 -11.28
N GLU A 174 -3.16 15.64 -10.51
CA GLU A 174 -3.02 15.44 -9.06
C GLU A 174 -1.75 14.65 -8.68
N PHE A 175 -1.23 13.85 -9.61
CA PHE A 175 0.05 13.16 -9.46
C PHE A 175 1.03 13.77 -10.46
N PRO A 176 1.58 14.97 -10.21
CA PRO A 176 2.46 15.63 -11.18
C PRO A 176 3.72 14.81 -11.43
N GLU A 177 4.36 15.04 -12.59
CA GLU A 177 5.71 14.51 -12.77
C GLU A 177 6.63 15.19 -11.75
N PRO A 178 7.48 14.43 -11.06
CA PRO A 178 8.47 14.97 -10.14
C PRO A 178 9.42 15.92 -10.90
N GLU A 179 9.53 17.16 -10.44
CA GLU A 179 10.65 18.00 -10.86
C GLU A 179 11.87 17.64 -10.00
N PHE A 180 12.84 16.97 -10.63
CA PHE A 180 14.11 16.66 -9.97
C PHE A 180 15.05 17.85 -10.08
N GLU A 181 15.58 18.31 -8.95
CA GLU A 181 16.65 19.31 -8.93
C GLU A 181 17.95 18.64 -9.38
N VAL A 182 18.49 19.12 -10.50
CA VAL A 182 19.75 18.63 -11.06
C VAL A 182 20.89 19.46 -10.48
N PHE A 183 21.72 18.81 -9.67
CA PHE A 183 22.90 19.40 -9.04
C PHE A 183 24.12 19.35 -9.97
N GLU A 184 25.01 20.34 -9.84
CA GLU A 184 26.36 20.22 -10.39
C GLU A 184 27.19 19.26 -9.53
N VAL A 185 28.09 18.49 -10.16
CA VAL A 185 28.97 17.55 -9.45
C VAL A 185 29.84 18.26 -8.40
N SER A 186 30.17 19.53 -8.62
CA SER A 186 30.92 20.38 -7.68
C SER A 186 30.15 20.72 -6.41
N ASP A 187 28.82 20.68 -6.44
CA ASP A 187 27.97 21.08 -5.32
C ASP A 187 27.66 19.91 -4.39
N LEU A 188 28.06 18.69 -4.77
CA LEU A 188 27.78 17.47 -4.02
C LEU A 188 28.53 17.45 -2.69
N THR A 189 27.77 17.27 -1.61
CA THR A 189 28.28 17.07 -0.26
C THR A 189 27.90 15.67 0.27
N PRO A 190 28.59 15.14 1.29
CA PRO A 190 28.24 13.85 1.91
C PRO A 190 26.86 13.81 2.58
N GLU A 191 26.20 14.96 2.74
CA GLU A 191 24.89 15.07 3.39
C GLU A 191 23.74 14.67 2.46
N PHE A 192 23.97 14.70 1.14
CA PHE A 192 22.96 14.25 0.19
C PHE A 192 22.77 12.74 0.26
N ASN A 193 21.52 12.31 0.45
CA ASN A 193 21.16 10.90 0.42
C ASN A 193 20.94 10.38 -1.01
N GLU A 194 20.44 11.25 -1.89
CA GLU A 194 20.07 10.94 -3.27
C GLU A 194 20.08 12.25 -4.06
N VAL A 195 20.70 12.27 -5.24
CA VAL A 195 20.85 13.47 -6.08
C VAL A 195 20.63 13.11 -7.53
N ASP A 196 20.15 14.09 -8.28
CA ASP A 196 20.18 14.08 -9.74
C ASP A 196 21.35 14.94 -10.22
N VAL A 197 22.12 14.41 -11.17
CA VAL A 197 23.26 15.12 -11.75
C VAL A 197 23.23 14.97 -13.27
N ARG A 198 23.72 15.99 -13.97
CA ARG A 198 23.91 15.95 -15.41
C ARG A 198 25.38 16.21 -15.73
N GLY A 199 25.95 15.37 -16.59
CA GLY A 199 27.35 15.48 -16.95
C GLY A 199 27.71 14.73 -18.21
N ILE A 200 29.00 14.77 -18.57
CA ILE A 200 29.58 14.04 -19.69
C ILE A 200 30.35 12.85 -19.12
N VAL A 201 30.10 11.66 -19.66
CA VAL A 201 30.88 10.47 -19.35
C VAL A 201 32.29 10.65 -19.90
N SER A 202 33.26 10.91 -19.02
CA SER A 202 34.67 11.13 -19.39
C SER A 202 35.47 9.83 -19.49
N MET A 203 35.09 8.80 -18.73
CA MET A 203 35.78 7.52 -18.67
C MET A 203 34.83 6.39 -18.25
N LEU A 204 34.99 5.19 -18.82
CA LEU A 204 34.26 3.97 -18.44
C LEU A 204 35.26 2.89 -18.04
N PHE A 205 35.03 2.24 -16.90
CA PHE A 205 35.83 1.12 -16.41
C PHE A 205 35.09 -0.22 -16.61
N PRO A 206 35.80 -1.36 -16.72
CA PRO A 206 35.16 -2.66 -16.75
C PRO A 206 34.43 -2.97 -15.44
N VAL A 207 33.34 -3.73 -15.54
CA VAL A 207 32.53 -4.19 -14.39
C VAL A 207 33.40 -5.01 -13.44
N LYS A 208 33.32 -4.70 -12.14
CA LYS A 208 33.96 -5.45 -11.06
C LYS A 208 32.90 -5.93 -10.07
N GLU A 209 32.96 -7.20 -9.70
CA GLU A 209 32.14 -7.76 -8.63
C GLU A 209 32.91 -7.65 -7.30
N PHE A 210 32.22 -7.26 -6.24
CA PHE A 210 32.75 -7.22 -4.88
C PHE A 210 32.04 -8.29 -4.06
N THR A 211 32.82 -9.17 -3.42
CA THR A 211 32.34 -10.27 -2.56
C THR A 211 32.48 -9.95 -1.08
#